data_AF-A0A940ZVX2-F1
#
_entry.id   AF-A0A940ZVX2-F1
#
_cell.length_a   1.000
_cell.length_b   1.000
_cell.length_c   1.000
_cell.angle_alpha   90.00
_cell.angle_beta   90.00
_cell.angle_gamma   90.00
#
_symmetry.space_group_name_H-M   'P 1'
#
loop_
_entity.id
_entity.type
_entity.pdbx_description
1 polymer ?
#
loop_
_entity_poly.entity_id
_entity_poly.type
_entity_poly.pdbx_seq_one_letter_code
_entity_poly.pdbx_strand_id
1 'polypeptide(L)'
;MSAASDFGHLSVLYHQSIEQLAVQPQGRYIDCTLGGGGHSAGILALLGEGGVLYGFDKDQDALAAASERLDQVNSPATYQLIHRDFSEIAEACQDNQIPKVQGILADLGVSSWQLDQAERGFSYSHDGPLDMRMNQTAGETAADLVNHASEQELTRILTEYGEERYARRISQAIIRHRATQPFTTTGELAAVVRQAMPGQGLKEAQHPAITFHSLEDRLVKDAFRRWENPCTCPREFPVCICGKKPIGRVITRRPIIADDQEMKDNPRARSAKLRVFETLHPEPA
;
A
#
# COMPACT_ATOMS: atom_id res chain seq x y z
N MET A 1 19.72 -16.49 -21.05
CA MET A 1 19.81 -16.94 -19.64
C MET A 1 20.64 -15.92 -18.88
N SER A 2 20.29 -15.69 -17.61
CA SER A 2 21.06 -14.95 -16.59
C SER A 2 20.96 -13.42 -16.55
N ALA A 3 19.95 -12.93 -15.81
CA ALA A 3 20.12 -11.89 -14.79
C ALA A 3 18.99 -12.03 -13.73
N ALA A 4 18.79 -13.26 -13.25
CA ALA A 4 18.05 -13.50 -12.02
C ALA A 4 19.10 -13.67 -10.92
N SER A 5 19.83 -12.60 -10.62
CA SER A 5 20.74 -12.57 -9.49
C SER A 5 19.92 -12.28 -8.24
N ASP A 6 19.77 -13.29 -7.40
CA ASP A 6 19.89 -13.23 -5.94
C ASP A 6 19.64 -11.85 -5.30
N PHE A 7 18.39 -11.38 -5.29
CA PHE A 7 17.98 -10.22 -4.51
C PHE A 7 16.71 -10.57 -3.75
N GLY A 8 16.76 -10.42 -2.42
CA GLY A 8 15.70 -10.82 -1.50
C GLY A 8 14.31 -10.26 -1.84
N HIS A 9 13.28 -11.03 -1.46
CA HIS A 9 11.85 -10.76 -1.62
C HIS A 9 11.42 -10.10 -2.95
N LEU A 10 10.94 -10.94 -3.88
CA LEU A 10 10.28 -10.51 -5.11
C LEU A 10 9.13 -9.54 -4.82
N SER A 11 9.10 -8.42 -5.53
CA SER A 11 7.98 -7.47 -5.43
C SER A 11 6.71 -8.11 -5.97
N VAL A 12 5.58 -7.79 -5.33
CA VAL A 12 4.29 -8.37 -5.69
C VAL A 12 3.84 -7.84 -7.06
N LEU A 13 3.36 -8.72 -7.93
CA LEU A 13 2.92 -8.41 -9.29
C LEU A 13 3.98 -7.64 -10.09
N TYR A 14 5.26 -7.92 -9.86
CA TYR A 14 6.36 -7.13 -10.41
C TYR A 14 6.27 -6.99 -11.94
N HIS A 15 6.22 -8.10 -12.68
CA HIS A 15 6.21 -8.06 -14.14
C HIS A 15 4.97 -7.36 -14.69
N GLN A 16 3.81 -7.63 -14.11
CA GLN A 16 2.53 -7.07 -14.50
C GLN A 16 2.50 -5.56 -14.26
N SER A 17 3.02 -5.10 -13.11
CA SER A 17 3.13 -3.67 -12.79
C SER A 17 4.05 -2.93 -13.77
N ILE A 18 5.23 -3.49 -14.05
CA ILE A 18 6.19 -2.87 -14.98
C ILE A 18 5.65 -2.84 -16.42
N GLU A 19 5.02 -3.93 -16.88
CA GLU A 19 4.42 -4.02 -18.21
C GLU A 19 3.30 -2.98 -18.38
N GLN A 20 2.39 -2.89 -17.40
CA GLN A 20 1.25 -1.97 -17.45
C GLN A 20 1.67 -0.51 -17.30
N LEU A 21 2.77 -0.22 -16.60
CA LEU A 21 3.32 1.13 -16.48
C LEU A 21 3.91 1.63 -17.81
N ALA A 22 4.22 0.71 -18.73
CA ALA A 22 4.73 1.01 -20.07
C ALA A 22 5.89 2.02 -20.05
N VAL A 23 6.94 1.67 -19.29
CA VAL A 23 8.09 2.56 -19.03
C VAL A 23 8.77 2.97 -20.34
N GLN A 24 8.87 4.27 -20.57
CA GLN A 24 9.55 4.88 -21.72
C GLN A 24 10.95 5.33 -21.28
N PRO A 25 12.01 5.10 -22.08
CA PRO A 25 13.39 5.36 -21.65
C PRO A 25 13.64 6.80 -21.16
N GLN A 26 13.06 7.81 -21.82
CA GLN A 26 13.24 9.22 -21.43
C GLN A 26 12.08 9.75 -20.56
N GLY A 27 11.28 8.85 -20.02
CA GLY A 27 10.11 9.19 -19.21
C GLY A 27 10.47 9.55 -17.77
N ARG A 28 9.47 10.07 -17.08
CA ARG A 28 9.50 10.42 -15.67
C ARG A 28 8.41 9.64 -14.96
N TYR A 29 8.76 8.97 -13.88
CA TYR A 29 7.84 8.10 -13.16
C TYR A 29 7.88 8.38 -11.67
N ILE A 30 6.74 8.22 -11.02
CA ILE A 30 6.64 8.29 -9.56
C ILE A 30 6.34 6.91 -9.01
N ASP A 31 7.09 6.49 -8.01
CA ASP A 31 6.72 5.40 -7.11
C ASP A 31 6.24 6.03 -5.79
N CYS A 32 4.95 5.89 -5.48
CA CYS A 32 4.32 6.49 -4.30
C CYS A 32 4.63 5.75 -3.01
N THR A 33 5.12 4.53 -3.11
CA THR A 33 5.26 3.58 -2.01
C THR A 33 6.56 2.81 -2.22
N LEU A 34 7.66 3.56 -2.20
CA LEU A 34 8.97 3.06 -2.59
C LEU A 34 9.31 1.77 -1.85
N GLY A 35 9.02 1.70 -0.54
CA GLY A 35 9.31 0.55 0.29
C GLY A 35 10.79 0.17 0.18
N GLY A 36 11.08 -1.10 -0.12
CA GLY A 36 12.45 -1.53 -0.38
C GLY A 36 13.01 -1.13 -1.74
N GLY A 37 12.25 -0.48 -2.63
CA GLY A 37 12.69 -0.08 -3.97
C GLY A 37 12.66 -1.19 -5.02
N GLY A 38 11.87 -2.25 -4.82
CA GLY A 38 11.85 -3.41 -5.71
C GLY A 38 11.25 -3.12 -7.09
N HIS A 39 10.03 -2.56 -7.18
CA HIS A 39 9.49 -2.09 -8.46
C HIS A 39 10.29 -0.92 -9.02
N SER A 40 10.68 0.01 -8.16
CA SER A 40 11.53 1.15 -8.53
C SER A 40 12.84 0.75 -9.21
N ALA A 41 13.51 -0.31 -8.77
CA ALA A 41 14.69 -0.83 -9.44
C ALA A 41 14.38 -1.31 -10.88
N GLY A 42 13.22 -1.95 -11.07
CA GLY A 42 12.73 -2.35 -12.39
C GLY A 42 12.41 -1.18 -13.31
N ILE A 43 11.78 -0.14 -12.78
CA ILE A 43 11.51 1.10 -13.51
C ILE A 43 12.84 1.76 -13.90
N LEU A 44 13.75 1.93 -12.94
CA LEU A 44 15.03 2.59 -13.15
C LEU A 44 15.90 1.85 -14.19
N ALA A 45 15.87 0.52 -14.19
CA ALA A 45 16.59 -0.31 -15.17
C ALA A 45 16.06 -0.16 -16.62
N LEU A 46 14.80 0.26 -16.80
CA LEU A 46 14.20 0.52 -18.11
C LEU A 46 14.36 1.97 -18.57
N LEU A 47 14.68 2.88 -17.65
CA LEU A 47 14.95 4.27 -17.97
C LEU A 47 16.33 4.43 -18.62
N GLY A 48 16.40 5.28 -19.63
CA GLY A 48 17.58 5.69 -20.37
C GLY A 48 18.08 7.07 -19.95
N GLU A 49 19.04 7.59 -20.69
CA GLU A 49 19.59 8.93 -20.47
C GLU A 49 18.46 9.99 -20.52
N GLY A 50 18.38 10.82 -19.47
CA GLY A 50 17.32 11.83 -19.32
C GLY A 50 16.02 11.32 -18.68
N GLY A 51 15.89 10.00 -18.46
CA GLY A 51 14.82 9.43 -17.64
C GLY A 51 15.01 9.75 -16.16
N VAL A 52 13.90 9.89 -15.42
CA VAL A 52 13.92 10.21 -13.98
C VAL A 52 12.90 9.39 -13.20
N LEU A 53 13.34 8.81 -12.08
CA LEU A 53 12.46 8.16 -11.11
C LEU A 53 12.34 9.00 -9.83
N TYR A 54 11.13 9.27 -9.39
CA TYR A 54 10.85 9.92 -8.10
C TYR A 54 10.25 8.89 -7.14
N GLY A 55 10.95 8.59 -6.05
CA GLY A 55 10.53 7.61 -5.05
C GLY A 55 10.04 8.28 -3.77
N PHE A 56 8.80 8.02 -3.38
CA PHE A 56 8.18 8.54 -2.17
C PHE A 56 8.02 7.44 -1.13
N ASP A 57 8.37 7.75 0.10
CA ASP A 57 7.99 6.95 1.26
C ASP A 57 7.93 7.85 2.50
N LYS A 58 7.08 7.48 3.47
CA LYS A 58 7.02 8.14 4.79
C LYS A 58 7.95 7.49 5.82
N ASP A 59 8.48 6.32 5.49
CA ASP A 59 9.40 5.57 6.32
C ASP A 59 10.84 5.87 5.89
N GLN A 60 11.62 6.52 6.77
CA GLN A 60 12.99 6.92 6.45
C GLN A 60 13.92 5.71 6.25
N ASP A 61 13.65 4.61 6.94
CA ASP A 61 14.46 3.41 6.80
C ASP A 61 14.18 2.69 5.47
N ALA A 62 12.93 2.75 5.00
CA ALA A 62 12.56 2.27 3.67
C ALA A 62 13.32 3.05 2.59
N LEU A 63 13.39 4.39 2.70
CA LEU A 63 14.18 5.21 1.79
C LEU A 63 15.66 4.84 1.80
N ALA A 64 16.25 4.60 2.98
CA ALA A 64 17.65 4.19 3.08
C ALA A 64 17.89 2.84 2.38
N ALA A 65 17.06 1.84 2.67
CA ALA A 65 17.15 0.51 2.06
C ALA A 65 16.93 0.56 0.53
N ALA A 66 16.00 1.40 0.07
CA ALA A 66 15.77 1.61 -1.35
C ALA A 66 16.95 2.31 -2.03
N SER A 67 17.57 3.31 -1.39
CA SER A 67 18.78 3.98 -1.93
C SER A 67 19.89 2.96 -2.19
N GLU A 68 20.20 2.11 -1.21
CA GLU A 68 21.24 1.07 -1.35
C GLU A 68 20.96 0.12 -2.51
N ARG A 69 19.68 -0.20 -2.75
CA ARG A 69 19.25 -1.05 -3.88
C ARG A 69 19.34 -0.32 -5.21
N LEU A 70 18.87 0.92 -5.28
CA LEU A 70 18.83 1.71 -6.52
C LEU A 70 20.23 2.08 -6.99
N ASP A 71 21.17 2.32 -6.07
CA ASP A 71 22.59 2.57 -6.39
C ASP A 71 23.28 1.37 -7.07
N GLN A 72 22.73 0.16 -6.91
CA GLN A 72 23.23 -1.05 -7.57
C GLN A 72 22.64 -1.27 -8.97
N VAL A 73 21.63 -0.49 -9.36
CA VAL A 73 21.00 -0.59 -10.68
C VAL A 73 21.90 0.08 -11.71
N ASN A 74 22.38 -0.69 -12.68
CA ASN A 74 23.13 -0.14 -13.81
C ASN A 74 22.17 0.57 -14.78
N SER A 75 21.92 1.86 -14.54
CA SER A 75 21.06 2.71 -15.36
C SER A 75 21.70 4.08 -15.61
N PRO A 76 21.58 4.65 -16.83
CA PRO A 76 21.99 6.03 -17.11
C PRO A 76 20.97 7.08 -16.63
N ALA A 77 19.84 6.65 -16.09
CA ALA A 77 18.81 7.53 -15.55
C ALA A 77 19.15 8.02 -14.14
N THR A 78 18.45 9.07 -13.68
CA THR A 78 18.59 9.56 -12.31
C THR A 78 17.37 9.17 -11.47
N TYR A 79 17.57 9.15 -10.15
CA TYR A 79 16.46 9.00 -9.22
C TYR A 79 16.54 10.04 -8.08
N GLN A 80 15.39 10.35 -7.49
CA GLN A 80 15.28 11.24 -6.33
C GLN A 80 14.36 10.61 -5.29
N LEU A 81 14.83 10.52 -4.04
CA LEU A 81 14.06 10.01 -2.92
C LEU A 81 13.46 11.15 -2.11
N ILE A 82 12.18 11.04 -1.76
CA ILE A 82 11.40 12.11 -1.13
C ILE A 82 10.68 11.54 0.10
N HIS A 83 11.06 12.03 1.29
CA HIS A 83 10.45 11.65 2.56
C HIS A 83 9.13 12.39 2.79
N ARG A 84 8.04 11.85 2.23
CA ARG A 84 6.68 12.41 2.30
C ARG A 84 5.66 11.28 2.23
N ASP A 85 4.49 11.51 2.83
CA ASP A 85 3.34 10.62 2.64
C ASP A 85 2.76 10.84 1.23
N PHE A 86 2.38 9.76 0.53
CA PHE A 86 1.86 9.87 -0.83
C PHE A 86 0.54 10.63 -0.92
N SER A 87 -0.20 10.80 0.19
CA SER A 87 -1.39 11.65 0.22
C SER A 87 -1.09 13.12 -0.05
N GLU A 88 0.17 13.54 0.12
CA GLU A 88 0.70 14.89 -0.15
C GLU A 88 1.49 14.96 -1.47
N ILE A 89 1.30 13.99 -2.37
CA ILE A 89 2.09 13.89 -3.62
C ILE A 89 1.98 15.15 -4.48
N ALA A 90 0.84 15.84 -4.48
CA ALA A 90 0.63 17.04 -5.28
C ALA A 90 1.49 18.21 -4.77
N GLU A 91 1.44 18.47 -3.46
CA GLU A 91 2.25 19.47 -2.78
C GLU A 91 3.74 19.13 -2.90
N ALA A 92 4.10 17.87 -2.68
CA ALA A 92 5.49 17.44 -2.75
C ALA A 92 6.05 17.53 -4.18
N CYS A 93 5.24 17.30 -5.22
CA CYS A 93 5.64 17.57 -6.61
C CYS A 93 5.90 19.06 -6.84
N GLN A 94 5.09 19.95 -6.25
CA GLN A 94 5.30 21.39 -6.36
C GLN A 94 6.58 21.83 -5.64
N ASP A 95 6.78 21.39 -4.39
CA ASP A 95 7.93 21.72 -3.55
C ASP A 95 9.26 21.28 -4.20
N ASN A 96 9.26 20.08 -4.82
CA ASN A 96 10.43 19.50 -5.48
C ASN A 96 10.51 19.85 -6.97
N GLN A 97 9.63 20.71 -7.48
CA GLN A 97 9.58 21.13 -8.89
C GLN A 97 9.51 19.95 -9.87
N ILE A 98 8.80 18.89 -9.47
CA ILE A 98 8.60 17.69 -10.29
C ILE A 98 7.67 18.06 -11.47
N PRO A 99 8.16 17.93 -12.71
CA PRO A 99 7.36 18.22 -13.88
C PRO A 99 6.33 17.11 -14.13
N LYS A 100 5.50 17.26 -15.18
CA LYS A 100 4.55 16.22 -15.57
C LYS A 100 5.25 14.88 -15.79
N VAL A 101 4.67 13.83 -15.22
CA VAL A 101 5.15 12.44 -15.27
C VAL A 101 4.33 11.59 -16.23
N GLN A 102 4.94 10.51 -16.73
CA GLN A 102 4.33 9.57 -17.67
C GLN A 102 3.60 8.44 -16.95
N GLY A 103 3.97 8.13 -15.70
CA GLY A 103 3.30 7.10 -14.92
C GLY A 103 3.51 7.26 -13.43
N ILE A 104 2.57 6.71 -12.67
CA ILE A 104 2.58 6.67 -11.21
C ILE A 104 2.29 5.22 -10.80
N LEU A 105 3.14 4.67 -9.93
CA LEU A 105 2.97 3.38 -9.29
C LEU A 105 2.62 3.59 -7.80
N ALA A 106 1.74 2.76 -7.28
CA ALA A 106 1.46 2.66 -5.85
C ALA A 106 1.19 1.18 -5.48
N ASP A 107 2.11 0.59 -4.73
CA ASP A 107 2.00 -0.71 -4.08
C ASP A 107 1.53 -0.50 -2.63
N LEU A 108 0.21 -0.55 -2.44
CA LEU A 108 -0.41 -0.29 -1.14
C LEU A 108 -0.19 -1.48 -0.20
N GLY A 109 0.26 -1.17 1.01
CA GLY A 109 0.44 -2.15 2.07
C GLY A 109 1.66 -1.84 2.92
N VAL A 110 2.15 -2.87 3.61
CA VAL A 110 3.37 -2.82 4.42
C VAL A 110 4.55 -3.43 3.66
N SER A 111 5.74 -2.86 3.83
CA SER A 111 6.95 -3.38 3.18
C SER A 111 7.42 -4.69 3.86
N SER A 112 8.25 -5.50 3.19
CA SER A 112 8.87 -6.69 3.84
C SER A 112 9.68 -6.27 5.04
N TRP A 113 10.42 -5.18 4.90
CA TRP A 113 11.27 -4.62 5.94
C TRP A 113 10.49 -4.33 7.22
N GLN A 114 9.27 -3.78 7.10
CA GLN A 114 8.37 -3.53 8.22
C GLN A 114 7.83 -4.81 8.88
N LEU A 115 7.62 -5.89 8.10
CA LEU A 115 7.09 -7.17 8.60
C LEU A 115 8.16 -8.07 9.22
N ASP A 116 9.38 -8.01 8.70
CA ASP A 116 10.49 -8.88 9.08
C ASP A 116 11.15 -8.40 10.38
N GLN A 117 11.07 -7.10 10.66
CA GLN A 117 11.58 -6.48 11.89
C GLN A 117 10.56 -6.54 13.03
N ALA A 118 10.85 -7.37 14.02
CA ALA A 118 10.00 -7.52 15.20
C ALA A 118 9.83 -6.18 15.95
N GLU A 119 10.88 -5.35 16.00
CA GLU A 119 10.89 -4.03 16.63
C GLU A 119 9.86 -3.04 16.05
N ARG A 120 9.45 -3.25 14.79
CA ARG A 120 8.45 -2.40 14.11
C ARG A 120 7.02 -2.74 14.54
N GLY A 121 6.79 -3.93 15.09
CA GLY A 121 5.51 -4.31 15.66
C GLY A 121 4.40 -4.65 14.67
N PHE A 122 4.69 -4.82 13.37
CA PHE A 122 3.67 -5.19 12.37
C PHE A 122 3.33 -6.68 12.36
N SER A 123 4.25 -7.53 12.82
CA SER A 123 4.07 -8.98 12.85
C SER A 123 3.79 -9.45 14.27
N TYR A 124 2.91 -10.45 14.39
CA TYR A 124 2.67 -11.19 15.64
C TYR A 124 3.34 -12.57 15.62
N SER A 125 4.01 -12.95 14.52
CA SER A 125 4.77 -14.20 14.41
C SER A 125 6.06 -14.12 15.21
N HIS A 126 6.64 -12.92 15.30
CA HIS A 126 7.74 -12.58 16.19
C HIS A 126 7.25 -11.50 17.14
N ASP A 127 7.42 -11.73 18.44
CA ASP A 127 6.97 -10.78 19.46
C ASP A 127 7.88 -9.52 19.45
N GLY A 128 7.27 -8.36 19.61
CA GLY A 128 7.97 -7.07 19.59
C GLY A 128 7.08 -5.94 20.13
N PRO A 129 7.59 -4.70 20.22
CA PRO A 129 6.83 -3.56 20.69
C PRO A 129 5.56 -3.37 19.86
N LEU A 130 4.45 -3.05 20.50
CA LEU A 130 3.19 -2.77 19.82
C LEU A 130 3.21 -1.34 19.23
N ASP A 131 4.02 -1.12 18.20
CA ASP A 131 4.18 0.19 17.54
C ASP A 131 3.28 0.30 16.29
N MET A 132 3.55 -0.49 15.24
CA MET A 132 2.81 -0.50 13.96
C MET A 132 2.83 0.84 13.18
N ARG A 133 3.62 1.84 13.57
CA ARG A 133 3.78 3.05 12.76
C ARG A 133 4.76 2.82 11.62
N MET A 134 4.34 3.20 10.43
CA MET A 134 5.22 3.26 9.26
C MET A 134 6.24 4.40 9.42
N ASN A 135 5.84 5.55 9.96
CA ASN A 135 6.74 6.62 10.36
C ASN A 135 6.83 6.67 11.89
N GLN A 136 7.95 6.21 12.46
CA GLN A 136 8.12 6.15 13.92
C GLN A 136 8.38 7.51 14.59
N THR A 137 8.63 8.56 13.79
CA THR A 137 8.90 9.92 14.30
C THR A 137 7.64 10.72 14.62
N ALA A 138 6.46 10.25 14.20
CA ALA A 138 5.21 10.97 14.34
C ALA A 138 4.02 10.02 14.54
N GLY A 139 2.94 10.55 15.14
CA GLY A 139 1.68 9.82 15.30
C GLY A 139 1.62 8.90 16.51
N GLU A 140 0.41 8.38 16.74
CA GLU A 140 0.04 7.48 17.84
C GLU A 140 0.49 6.03 17.55
N THR A 141 1.04 5.34 18.56
CA THR A 141 1.40 3.91 18.42
C THR A 141 0.15 3.02 18.51
N ALA A 142 0.23 1.78 18.02
CA ALA A 142 -0.81 0.79 18.27
C ALA A 142 -1.01 0.54 19.78
N ALA A 143 0.05 0.58 20.59
CA ALA A 143 -0.03 0.49 22.04
C ALA A 143 -0.87 1.63 22.63
N ASP A 144 -0.62 2.87 22.22
CA ASP A 144 -1.38 4.03 22.67
C ASP A 144 -2.86 3.88 22.29
N LEU A 145 -3.13 3.50 21.04
CA LEU A 145 -4.49 3.29 20.55
C LEU A 145 -5.22 2.22 21.37
N VAL A 146 -4.66 1.02 21.53
CA VAL A 146 -5.34 -0.07 22.24
C VAL A 146 -5.47 0.20 23.75
N ASN A 147 -4.57 1.00 24.33
CA ASN A 147 -4.61 1.32 25.75
C ASN A 147 -5.57 2.48 26.06
N HIS A 148 -5.83 3.41 25.13
CA HIS A 148 -6.59 4.63 25.42
C HIS A 148 -7.91 4.76 24.64
N ALA A 149 -8.05 4.16 23.46
CA ALA A 149 -9.28 4.28 22.66
C ALA A 149 -10.51 3.72 23.39
N SER A 150 -11.70 4.24 23.08
CA SER A 150 -12.95 3.74 23.67
C SER A 150 -13.31 2.35 23.11
N GLU A 151 -14.16 1.58 23.82
CA GLU A 151 -14.68 0.31 23.28
C GLU A 151 -15.37 0.52 21.91
N GLN A 152 -16.11 1.63 21.77
CA GLN A 152 -16.80 1.98 20.54
C GLN A 152 -15.80 2.20 19.40
N GLU A 153 -14.72 2.93 19.66
CA GLU A 153 -13.70 3.21 18.65
C GLU A 153 -12.93 1.95 18.25
N LEU A 154 -12.53 1.12 19.22
CA LEU A 154 -11.92 -0.19 18.93
C LEU A 154 -12.86 -1.08 18.11
N THR A 155 -14.15 -1.10 18.44
CA THR A 155 -15.14 -1.88 17.71
C THR A 155 -15.28 -1.38 16.29
N ARG A 156 -15.32 -0.04 16.10
CA ARG A 156 -15.38 0.61 14.79
C ARG A 156 -14.18 0.23 13.93
N ILE A 157 -12.97 0.39 14.46
CA ILE A 157 -11.72 0.07 13.75
C ILE A 157 -11.68 -1.39 13.31
N LEU A 158 -11.96 -2.33 14.21
CA LEU A 158 -11.97 -3.76 13.90
C LEU A 158 -13.06 -4.13 12.88
N THR A 159 -14.22 -3.47 12.93
CA THR A 159 -15.32 -3.73 11.99
C THR A 159 -15.04 -3.11 10.61
N GLU A 160 -14.64 -1.85 10.55
CA GLU A 160 -14.52 -1.08 9.30
C GLU A 160 -13.22 -1.39 8.56
N TYR A 161 -12.09 -1.47 9.26
CA TYR A 161 -10.78 -1.70 8.65
C TYR A 161 -10.35 -3.16 8.71
N GLY A 162 -10.73 -3.87 9.78
CA GLY A 162 -10.40 -5.28 9.95
C GLY A 162 -11.44 -6.25 9.37
N GLU A 163 -12.55 -5.75 8.82
CA GLU A 163 -13.76 -6.52 8.42
C GLU A 163 -14.11 -7.66 9.41
N GLU A 164 -13.90 -7.44 10.73
CA GLU A 164 -13.95 -8.47 11.76
C GLU A 164 -15.36 -8.61 12.37
N ARG A 165 -15.94 -9.79 12.26
CA ARG A 165 -17.30 -10.12 12.73
C ARG A 165 -17.43 -10.16 14.24
N TYR A 166 -16.36 -10.53 14.94
CA TYR A 166 -16.29 -10.59 16.39
C TYR A 166 -15.72 -9.31 17.01
N ALA A 167 -15.68 -8.19 16.26
CA ALA A 167 -15.09 -6.92 16.67
C ALA A 167 -15.48 -6.51 18.10
N ARG A 168 -16.77 -6.45 18.41
CA ARG A 168 -17.25 -6.08 19.76
C ARG A 168 -16.72 -6.99 20.87
N ARG A 169 -16.65 -8.30 20.60
CA ARG A 169 -16.14 -9.29 21.57
C ARG A 169 -14.64 -9.13 21.80
N ILE A 170 -13.88 -8.85 20.73
CA ILE A 170 -12.45 -8.56 20.80
C ILE A 170 -12.22 -7.24 21.56
N SER A 171 -12.95 -6.17 21.23
CA SER A 171 -12.84 -4.87 21.92
C SER A 171 -13.11 -5.01 23.41
N GLN A 172 -14.14 -5.76 23.81
CA GLN A 172 -14.42 -6.04 25.24
C GLN A 172 -13.31 -6.84 25.92
N ALA A 173 -12.61 -7.72 25.22
CA ALA A 173 -11.45 -8.42 25.76
C ALA A 173 -10.26 -7.47 25.96
N ILE A 174 -9.99 -6.59 24.99
CA ILE A 174 -8.95 -5.56 25.07
C ILE A 174 -9.21 -4.64 26.27
N ILE A 175 -10.43 -4.12 26.43
CA ILE A 175 -10.81 -3.24 27.56
C ILE A 175 -10.61 -3.94 28.91
N ARG A 176 -11.03 -5.19 29.02
CA ARG A 176 -10.88 -5.96 30.27
C ARG A 176 -9.41 -6.22 30.60
N HIS A 177 -8.60 -6.59 29.62
CA HIS A 177 -7.17 -6.85 29.81
C HIS A 177 -6.41 -5.59 30.24
N ARG A 178 -6.63 -4.48 29.52
CA ARG A 178 -5.92 -3.21 29.80
C ARG A 178 -6.28 -2.58 31.14
N ALA A 179 -7.42 -2.93 31.72
CA ALA A 179 -7.79 -2.52 33.07
C ALA A 179 -6.88 -3.13 34.15
N THR A 180 -6.22 -4.26 33.84
CA THR A 180 -5.28 -4.94 34.74
C THR A 180 -3.82 -4.73 34.34
N GLN A 181 -3.53 -4.69 33.04
CA GLN A 181 -2.17 -4.58 32.52
C GLN A 181 -2.20 -3.90 31.14
N PRO A 182 -1.43 -2.82 30.93
CA PRO A 182 -1.38 -2.16 29.62
C PRO A 182 -0.71 -3.06 28.58
N PHE A 183 -1.18 -2.97 27.33
CA PHE A 183 -0.55 -3.66 26.21
C PHE A 183 0.78 -3.01 25.86
N THR A 184 1.84 -3.81 25.77
CA THR A 184 3.16 -3.31 25.34
C THR A 184 3.74 -4.08 24.15
N THR A 185 3.28 -5.31 23.89
CA THR A 185 3.82 -6.15 22.81
C THR A 185 2.75 -6.71 21.87
N THR A 186 3.17 -7.05 20.65
CA THR A 186 2.32 -7.66 19.61
C THR A 186 1.79 -9.03 20.03
N GLY A 187 2.61 -9.83 20.69
CA GLY A 187 2.27 -11.16 21.19
C GLY A 187 1.19 -11.12 22.25
N GLU A 188 1.24 -10.13 23.15
CA GLU A 188 0.21 -9.92 24.17
C GLU A 188 -1.15 -9.59 23.55
N LEU A 189 -1.20 -8.62 22.63
CA LEU A 189 -2.43 -8.29 21.91
C LEU A 189 -2.95 -9.50 21.14
N ALA A 190 -2.09 -10.22 20.43
CA ALA A 190 -2.46 -11.41 19.68
C ALA A 190 -3.02 -12.52 20.59
N ALA A 191 -2.47 -12.71 21.79
CA ALA A 191 -2.98 -13.67 22.75
C ALA A 191 -4.39 -13.32 23.24
N VAL A 192 -4.63 -12.04 23.59
CA VAL A 192 -5.95 -11.57 24.02
C VAL A 192 -6.98 -11.71 22.92
N VAL A 193 -6.63 -11.32 21.69
CA VAL A 193 -7.51 -11.48 20.52
C VAL A 193 -7.85 -12.96 20.33
N ARG A 194 -6.86 -13.87 20.32
CA ARG A 194 -7.09 -15.32 20.16
C ARG A 194 -8.00 -15.89 21.25
N GLN A 195 -7.81 -15.51 22.51
CA GLN A 195 -8.66 -15.96 23.62
C GLN A 195 -10.09 -15.42 23.51
N ALA A 196 -10.27 -14.24 22.90
CA ALA A 196 -11.58 -13.67 22.65
C ALA A 196 -12.32 -14.38 21.51
N MET A 197 -11.63 -15.04 20.58
CA MET A 197 -12.28 -15.68 19.42
C MET A 197 -13.06 -16.95 19.83
N PRO A 198 -14.26 -17.18 19.26
CA PRO A 198 -14.93 -18.47 19.41
C PRO A 198 -14.15 -19.56 18.68
N GLY A 199 -14.29 -20.81 19.11
CA GLY A 199 -13.61 -21.95 18.48
C GLY A 199 -13.90 -22.12 16.99
N GLN A 200 -15.03 -21.61 16.49
CA GLN A 200 -15.33 -21.55 15.05
C GLN A 200 -14.50 -20.46 14.34
N GLY A 201 -14.36 -19.27 14.94
CA GLY A 201 -13.54 -18.18 14.40
C GLY A 201 -12.05 -18.52 14.34
N LEU A 202 -11.54 -19.32 15.28
CA LEU A 202 -10.16 -19.83 15.25
C LEU A 202 -9.87 -20.79 14.09
N LYS A 203 -10.91 -21.40 13.49
CA LYS A 203 -10.78 -22.30 12.34
C LYS A 203 -10.90 -21.59 11.01
N GLU A 204 -11.37 -20.35 11.01
CA GLU A 204 -11.39 -19.51 9.82
C GLU A 204 -9.96 -19.04 9.57
N ALA A 205 -9.47 -19.21 8.34
CA ALA A 205 -8.15 -18.71 7.95
C ALA A 205 -8.18 -17.18 7.88
N GLN A 206 -8.22 -16.53 9.05
CA GLN A 206 -8.06 -15.09 9.19
C GLN A 206 -6.57 -14.78 8.99
N HIS A 207 -6.15 -14.67 7.74
CA HIS A 207 -4.87 -14.04 7.43
C HIS A 207 -5.11 -12.53 7.53
N PRO A 208 -4.53 -11.81 8.50
CA PRO A 208 -4.77 -10.38 8.66
C PRO A 208 -4.46 -9.62 7.36
N ALA A 209 -3.45 -10.08 6.61
CA ALA A 209 -3.17 -9.59 5.27
C ALA A 209 -4.40 -9.62 4.34
N ILE A 210 -5.20 -10.69 4.27
CA ILE A 210 -6.30 -10.81 3.28
C ILE A 210 -7.41 -9.77 3.51
N THR A 211 -7.65 -9.37 4.76
CA THR A 211 -8.78 -8.51 5.10
C THR A 211 -8.54 -7.03 4.76
N PHE A 212 -7.31 -6.53 4.91
CA PHE A 212 -6.98 -5.13 4.59
C PHE A 212 -7.11 -4.80 3.08
N HIS A 213 -6.76 -5.74 2.19
CA HIS A 213 -6.75 -5.47 0.75
C HIS A 213 -8.15 -5.31 0.13
N SER A 214 -9.21 -5.82 0.77
CA SER A 214 -10.58 -5.73 0.22
C SER A 214 -11.10 -4.29 0.21
N LEU A 215 -10.80 -3.51 1.25
CA LEU A 215 -11.20 -2.11 1.34
C LEU A 215 -10.40 -1.24 0.37
N GLU A 216 -9.08 -1.43 0.32
CA GLU A 216 -8.18 -0.68 -0.58
C GLU A 216 -8.57 -0.89 -2.05
N ASP A 217 -8.75 -2.14 -2.48
CA ASP A 217 -9.20 -2.48 -3.84
C ASP A 217 -10.55 -1.81 -4.17
N ARG A 218 -11.47 -1.74 -3.20
CA ARG A 218 -12.77 -1.07 -3.36
C ARG A 218 -12.60 0.43 -3.56
N LEU A 219 -11.77 1.08 -2.75
CA LEU A 219 -11.49 2.53 -2.85
C LEU A 219 -10.85 2.88 -4.20
N VAL A 220 -9.84 2.12 -4.64
CA VAL A 220 -9.18 2.34 -5.95
C VAL A 220 -10.17 2.14 -7.09
N LYS A 221 -10.95 1.06 -7.06
CA LYS A 221 -11.99 0.78 -8.08
C LYS A 221 -13.01 1.92 -8.16
N ASP A 222 -13.48 2.42 -7.03
CA ASP A 222 -14.50 3.46 -6.98
C ASP A 222 -13.93 4.83 -7.37
N ALA A 223 -12.67 5.12 -7.05
CA ALA A 223 -11.96 6.29 -7.57
C ALA A 223 -11.84 6.25 -9.10
N PHE A 224 -11.35 5.14 -9.67
CA PHE A 224 -11.19 4.97 -11.10
C PHE A 224 -12.52 5.10 -11.86
N ARG A 225 -13.60 4.51 -11.32
CA ARG A 225 -14.95 4.65 -11.89
C ARG A 225 -15.45 6.08 -11.88
N ARG A 226 -15.20 6.83 -10.78
CA ARG A 226 -15.54 8.25 -10.70
C ARG A 226 -14.72 9.10 -11.69
N TRP A 227 -13.46 8.76 -11.91
CA TRP A 227 -12.60 9.48 -12.86
C TRP A 227 -12.95 9.21 -14.33
N GLU A 228 -13.33 7.98 -14.66
CA GLU A 228 -13.82 7.61 -15.99
C GLU A 228 -15.24 8.14 -16.25
N ASN A 229 -16.12 8.12 -15.23
CA ASN A 229 -17.52 8.54 -15.33
C ASN A 229 -17.89 9.54 -14.23
N PRO A 230 -17.45 10.80 -14.31
CA PRO A 230 -17.57 11.76 -13.21
C PRO A 230 -18.94 12.43 -13.12
N CYS A 231 -19.85 12.18 -14.07
CA CYS A 231 -21.17 12.79 -14.09
C CYS A 231 -21.97 12.42 -12.83
N THR A 232 -22.51 13.44 -12.16
CA THR A 232 -23.35 13.29 -10.97
C THR A 232 -24.80 13.70 -11.22
N CYS A 233 -25.19 13.96 -12.47
CA CYS A 233 -26.56 14.30 -12.81
C CYS A 233 -27.50 13.10 -12.58
N PRO A 234 -28.75 13.31 -12.13
CA PRO A 234 -29.73 12.24 -12.04
C PRO A 234 -29.97 11.58 -13.40
N ARG A 235 -30.20 10.27 -13.42
CA ARG A 235 -30.39 9.50 -14.67
C ARG A 235 -31.61 9.94 -15.48
N GLU A 236 -32.54 10.64 -14.84
CA GLU A 236 -33.76 11.16 -15.46
C GLU A 236 -33.50 12.40 -16.33
N PHE A 237 -32.32 13.04 -16.18
CA PHE A 237 -31.99 14.22 -16.97
C PHE A 237 -31.55 13.79 -18.39
N PRO A 238 -32.13 14.35 -19.45
CA PRO A 238 -31.82 13.95 -20.83
C PRO A 238 -30.42 14.40 -21.28
N VAL A 239 -29.82 15.38 -20.60
CA VAL A 239 -28.50 15.93 -20.95
C VAL A 239 -27.71 16.22 -19.68
N CYS A 240 -26.39 16.01 -19.73
CA CYS A 240 -25.48 16.35 -18.64
C CYS A 240 -25.38 17.87 -18.48
N ILE A 241 -25.61 18.37 -17.25
CA ILE A 241 -25.44 19.78 -16.89
C ILE A 241 -24.33 20.04 -15.87
N CYS A 242 -23.76 18.98 -15.26
CA CYS A 242 -22.71 19.15 -14.25
C CYS A 242 -21.35 19.57 -14.83
N GLY A 243 -21.18 19.52 -16.15
CA GLY A 243 -19.96 19.95 -16.85
C GLY A 243 -18.72 19.09 -16.60
N LYS A 244 -18.82 18.06 -15.77
CA LYS A 244 -17.69 17.18 -15.42
C LYS A 244 -17.29 16.32 -16.63
N LYS A 245 -15.99 16.26 -16.90
CA LYS A 245 -15.41 15.51 -18.02
C LYS A 245 -14.54 14.36 -17.50
N PRO A 246 -14.58 13.18 -18.14
CA PRO A 246 -13.66 12.09 -17.85
C PRO A 246 -12.20 12.56 -17.94
N ILE A 247 -11.36 12.09 -17.02
CA ILE A 247 -9.92 12.40 -17.02
C ILE A 247 -9.06 11.27 -17.59
N GLY A 248 -9.68 10.15 -17.96
CA GLY A 248 -8.99 8.92 -18.29
C GLY A 248 -9.96 7.75 -18.53
N ARG A 249 -9.38 6.56 -18.70
CA ARG A 249 -10.10 5.30 -18.86
C ARG A 249 -9.52 4.21 -17.98
N VAL A 250 -10.38 3.30 -17.53
CA VAL A 250 -9.96 2.10 -16.81
C VAL A 250 -9.47 1.06 -17.82
N ILE A 251 -8.19 0.69 -17.73
CA ILE A 251 -7.59 -0.33 -18.60
C ILE A 251 -8.00 -1.72 -18.12
N THR A 252 -7.93 -1.96 -16.81
CA THR A 252 -8.24 -3.26 -16.19
C THR A 252 -9.63 -3.27 -15.55
N ARG A 253 -10.66 -3.70 -16.31
CA ARG A 253 -12.04 -3.84 -15.76
C ARG A 253 -12.11 -4.85 -14.61
N ARG A 254 -11.35 -5.94 -14.72
CA ARG A 254 -11.07 -6.88 -13.62
C ARG A 254 -9.63 -6.65 -13.17
N PRO A 255 -9.35 -6.71 -11.85
CA PRO A 255 -7.98 -6.56 -11.38
C PRO A 255 -7.10 -7.69 -11.93
N ILE A 256 -5.84 -7.38 -12.21
CA ILE A 256 -4.82 -8.37 -12.51
C ILE A 256 -4.38 -8.98 -11.16
N ILE A 257 -4.27 -10.31 -11.13
CA ILE A 257 -3.91 -11.08 -9.94
C ILE A 257 -2.69 -11.95 -10.23
N ALA A 258 -2.03 -12.40 -9.16
CA ALA A 258 -0.86 -13.25 -9.26
C ALA A 258 -1.25 -14.63 -9.81
N ASP A 259 -0.33 -15.25 -10.54
CA ASP A 259 -0.52 -16.63 -10.98
C ASP A 259 -0.19 -17.64 -9.86
N ASP A 260 -0.47 -18.92 -10.11
CA ASP A 260 -0.26 -19.99 -9.14
C ASP A 260 1.22 -20.20 -8.77
N GLN A 261 2.15 -19.79 -9.63
CA GLN A 261 3.58 -19.90 -9.37
C GLN A 261 4.04 -18.76 -8.46
N GLU A 262 3.68 -17.53 -8.81
CA GLU A 262 3.96 -16.34 -8.00
C GLU A 262 3.33 -16.45 -6.61
N MET A 263 2.11 -16.99 -6.48
CA MET A 263 1.48 -17.20 -5.17
C MET A 263 2.18 -18.23 -4.29
N LYS A 264 2.91 -19.19 -4.88
CA LYS A 264 3.73 -20.16 -4.14
C LYS A 264 5.05 -19.54 -3.71
N ASP A 265 5.70 -18.83 -4.62
CA ASP A 265 7.01 -18.22 -4.40
C ASP A 265 6.92 -16.98 -3.50
N ASN A 266 5.80 -16.27 -3.59
CA ASN A 266 5.48 -15.08 -2.81
C ASN A 266 4.05 -15.17 -2.24
N PRO A 267 3.88 -15.73 -1.04
CA PRO A 267 2.56 -15.83 -0.39
C PRO A 267 1.82 -14.49 -0.22
N ARG A 268 2.55 -13.36 -0.24
CA ARG A 268 1.96 -12.01 -0.15
C ARG A 268 1.20 -11.61 -1.42
N ALA A 269 1.53 -12.22 -2.55
CA ALA A 269 0.86 -11.95 -3.82
C ALA A 269 -0.58 -12.50 -3.87
N ARG A 270 -0.95 -13.40 -2.95
CA ARG A 270 -2.27 -14.06 -2.90
C ARG A 270 -3.45 -13.10 -2.87
N SER A 271 -3.35 -12.00 -2.12
CA SER A 271 -4.43 -11.01 -1.97
C SER A 271 -4.25 -9.78 -2.85
N ALA A 272 -3.15 -9.70 -3.59
CA ALA A 272 -2.82 -8.53 -4.39
C ALA A 272 -3.71 -8.40 -5.63
N LYS A 273 -4.08 -7.17 -5.93
CA LYS A 273 -4.97 -6.82 -7.04
C LYS A 273 -4.46 -5.56 -7.72
N LEU A 274 -3.84 -5.72 -8.87
CA LEU A 274 -3.38 -4.60 -9.68
C LEU A 274 -4.53 -4.01 -10.49
N ARG A 275 -4.69 -2.68 -10.42
CA ARG A 275 -5.61 -1.91 -11.25
C ARG A 275 -4.87 -0.82 -11.98
N VAL A 276 -5.23 -0.60 -13.24
CA VAL A 276 -4.56 0.33 -14.15
C VAL A 276 -5.57 1.34 -14.69
N PHE A 277 -5.19 2.60 -14.62
CA PHE A 277 -5.93 3.74 -15.16
C PHE A 277 -5.01 4.55 -16.07
N GLU A 278 -5.48 4.87 -17.26
CA GLU A 278 -4.74 5.68 -18.21
C GLU A 278 -5.39 7.05 -18.32
N THR A 279 -4.63 8.12 -18.07
CA THR A 279 -5.13 9.49 -18.21
C THR A 279 -5.29 9.86 -19.68
N LEU A 280 -6.38 10.54 -20.03
CA LEU A 280 -6.49 11.18 -21.33
C LEU A 280 -5.47 12.33 -21.37
N HIS A 281 -4.58 12.34 -22.36
CA HIS A 281 -3.71 13.49 -22.56
C HIS A 281 -4.61 14.72 -22.78
N PRO A 282 -4.44 15.82 -22.04
CA PRO A 282 -4.89 17.09 -22.58
C PRO A 282 -4.07 17.30 -23.85
N GLU A 283 -4.73 17.49 -24.99
CA GLU A 283 -4.06 18.08 -26.15
C GLU A 283 -3.32 19.33 -25.66
N PRO A 284 -2.07 19.56 -26.11
CA PRO A 284 -1.43 20.82 -25.84
C PRO A 284 -2.32 21.93 -26.41
N ALA A 285 -2.78 22.83 -25.53
CA ALA A 285 -3.38 24.09 -25.94
C ALA A 285 -2.34 24.94 -26.71
#